data_AF-A0A954SPM1-F1
#
_entry.id   AF-A0A954SPM1-F1
#
_cell.length_a   1.000
_cell.length_b   1.000
_cell.length_c   1.000
_cell.angle_alpha   90.00
_cell.angle_beta   90.00
_cell.angle_gamma   90.00
#
_symmetry.space_group_name_H-M   'P 1'
#
loop_
_entity.id
_entity.type
_entity.pdbx_description
1 polymer ?
#
loop_
_entity_poly.entity_id
_entity_poly.type
_entity_poly.pdbx_seq_one_letter_code
_entity_poly.pdbx_strand_id
1 'polypeptide(L)'
;GGETGITAIQGLRGDSVWKAMEAGNWGAGGWDPKLFEACLSRSHILHQPESFSHRYPTPQQIREWVKDPVAYRLEYADGLKGTMMLMNGLVGDFNLAVRLKGDNNYLSTLYQLPPNPNVVYSAALMSKAEEMFLTGKAPYPIERTLLTSGMVEAAMHSLHRNGERMTTPWLNVTYEAPQESQFFQK
;
A
#
# COMPACT_ATOMS: atom_id res chain seq x y z
N GLY A 1 -3.44 18.23 1.72
CA GLY A 1 -2.13 17.60 1.58
C GLY A 1 -1.61 17.39 2.98
N GLY A 2 -1.44 16.13 3.38
CA GLY A 2 -1.41 15.68 4.77
C GLY A 2 -2.39 14.53 4.94
N GLU A 3 -2.02 13.46 5.64
CA GLU A 3 -2.93 12.33 5.85
C GLU A 3 -4.08 12.81 6.74
N THR A 4 -5.32 12.73 6.24
CA THR A 4 -6.53 13.29 6.87
C THR A 4 -7.22 12.31 7.83
N GLY A 5 -6.59 11.17 8.07
CA GLY A 5 -7.15 10.08 8.86
C GLY A 5 -7.82 9.01 8.01
N ILE A 6 -8.10 7.87 8.65
CA ILE A 6 -8.80 6.73 8.04
C ILE A 6 -10.15 6.58 8.72
N THR A 7 -11.22 6.49 7.92
CA THR A 7 -12.60 6.32 8.40
C THR A 7 -13.01 4.86 8.48
N ALA A 8 -12.50 4.03 7.56
CA ALA A 8 -12.75 2.60 7.57
C ALA A 8 -11.67 1.79 6.85
N ILE A 9 -11.53 0.54 7.27
CA ILE A 9 -10.60 -0.44 6.72
C ILE A 9 -11.32 -1.76 6.52
N GLN A 10 -11.02 -2.45 5.43
CA GLN A 10 -11.45 -3.83 5.20
C GLN A 10 -10.28 -4.67 4.67
N GLY A 11 -9.90 -5.70 5.41
CA GLY A 11 -8.97 -6.74 4.97
C GLY A 11 -9.70 -7.83 4.20
N LEU A 12 -9.10 -8.30 3.12
CA LEU A 12 -9.57 -9.40 2.27
C LEU A 12 -8.42 -10.39 2.12
N ARG A 13 -8.72 -11.70 2.11
CA ARG A 13 -7.74 -12.77 1.88
C ARG A 13 -8.33 -13.90 1.05
N GLY A 14 -7.50 -14.52 0.22
CA GLY A 14 -7.91 -15.64 -0.62
C GLY A 14 -9.05 -15.28 -1.57
N ASP A 15 -10.10 -16.10 -1.63
CA ASP A 15 -11.22 -15.96 -2.55
C ASP A 15 -11.94 -14.62 -2.47
N SER A 16 -11.96 -13.97 -1.30
CA SER A 16 -12.58 -12.65 -1.15
C SER A 16 -11.83 -11.56 -1.93
N VAL A 17 -10.51 -11.69 -2.11
CA VAL A 17 -9.71 -10.80 -2.96
C VAL A 17 -10.09 -11.00 -4.43
N TRP A 18 -10.23 -12.25 -4.87
CA TRP A 18 -10.60 -12.55 -6.26
C TRP A 18 -11.99 -12.05 -6.62
N LYS A 19 -12.97 -12.24 -5.73
CA LYS A 19 -14.32 -11.68 -5.88
C LYS A 19 -14.29 -10.15 -5.95
N ALA A 20 -13.49 -9.50 -5.11
CA ALA A 20 -13.33 -8.04 -5.13
C ALA A 20 -12.65 -7.55 -6.42
N MET A 21 -11.68 -8.29 -6.94
CA MET A 21 -11.04 -7.99 -8.22
C MET A 21 -12.04 -8.08 -9.39
N GLU A 22 -12.92 -9.09 -9.39
CA GLU A 22 -14.00 -9.23 -10.38
C GLU A 22 -15.06 -8.12 -10.28
N ALA A 23 -15.32 -7.61 -9.07
CA ALA A 23 -16.28 -6.52 -8.86
C ALA A 23 -15.86 -5.20 -9.54
N GLY A 24 -14.54 -4.98 -9.74
CA GLY A 24 -13.98 -3.96 -10.63
C GLY A 24 -14.26 -2.49 -10.27
N ASN A 25 -14.90 -2.21 -9.14
CA ASN A 25 -15.14 -0.84 -8.68
C ASN A 25 -15.32 -0.78 -7.16
N TRP A 26 -15.06 0.40 -6.59
CA TRP A 26 -15.11 0.59 -5.15
C TRP A 26 -16.48 0.33 -4.53
N GLY A 27 -17.56 0.79 -5.17
CA GLY A 27 -18.92 0.67 -4.65
C GLY A 27 -19.40 -0.77 -4.52
N ALA A 28 -18.94 -1.64 -5.42
CA ALA A 28 -19.24 -3.07 -5.41
C ALA A 28 -18.28 -3.91 -4.54
N GLY A 29 -17.37 -3.27 -3.79
CA GLY A 29 -16.43 -3.97 -2.91
C GLY A 29 -15.04 -4.21 -3.51
N GLY A 30 -14.79 -3.76 -4.74
CA GLY A 30 -13.53 -3.93 -5.47
C GLY A 30 -12.68 -2.67 -5.55
N TRP A 31 -11.92 -2.57 -6.65
CA TRP A 31 -11.07 -1.45 -7.02
C TRP A 31 -11.03 -1.34 -8.55
N ASP A 32 -10.49 -0.24 -9.07
CA ASP A 32 -10.34 -0.04 -10.51
C ASP A 32 -9.28 -0.99 -11.09
N PRO A 33 -9.63 -1.91 -12.01
CA PRO A 33 -8.69 -2.85 -12.61
C PRO A 33 -7.56 -2.16 -13.37
N LYS A 34 -7.78 -0.95 -13.92
CA LYS A 34 -6.75 -0.21 -14.64
C LYS A 34 -5.63 0.26 -13.71
N LEU A 35 -5.94 0.55 -12.44
CA LEU A 35 -4.91 0.90 -11.46
C LEU A 35 -4.06 -0.33 -11.10
N PHE A 36 -4.69 -1.49 -10.95
CA PHE A 36 -3.98 -2.75 -10.75
C PHE A 36 -3.06 -3.07 -11.94
N GLU A 37 -3.59 -2.96 -13.17
CA GLU A 37 -2.81 -3.17 -14.38
C GLU A 37 -1.63 -2.20 -14.48
N ALA A 38 -1.86 -0.91 -14.21
CA ALA A 38 -0.83 0.12 -14.23
C ALA A 38 0.28 -0.16 -13.22
N CYS A 39 -0.03 -0.70 -12.03
CA CYS A 39 0.99 -1.17 -11.09
C CYS A 39 1.84 -2.29 -11.69
N LEU A 40 1.21 -3.32 -12.29
CA LEU A 40 1.95 -4.44 -12.88
C LEU A 40 2.84 -3.99 -14.05
N SER A 41 2.43 -2.99 -14.82
CA SER A 41 3.25 -2.42 -15.91
C SER A 41 4.49 -1.66 -15.44
N ARG A 42 4.63 -1.35 -14.14
CA ARG A 42 5.83 -0.71 -13.56
C ARG A 42 6.81 -1.71 -12.93
N SER A 43 6.36 -2.93 -12.67
CA SER A 43 7.15 -3.97 -12.04
C SER A 43 8.34 -4.38 -12.93
N HIS A 44 9.53 -4.38 -12.36
CA HIS A 44 10.74 -4.92 -12.99
C HIS A 44 10.92 -6.41 -12.71
N ILE A 45 10.24 -6.94 -11.69
CA ILE A 45 10.29 -8.35 -11.29
C ILE A 45 8.91 -9.00 -11.33
N LEU A 46 8.17 -8.72 -12.42
CA LEU A 46 6.89 -9.34 -12.70
C LEU A 46 7.13 -10.81 -13.10
N HIS A 47 6.48 -11.75 -12.42
CA HIS A 47 6.61 -13.17 -12.70
C HIS A 47 6.21 -13.48 -14.15
N GLN A 48 6.98 -14.37 -14.78
CA GLN A 48 6.84 -14.73 -16.18
C GLN A 48 6.51 -16.22 -16.31
N PRO A 49 5.71 -16.63 -17.31
CA PRO A 49 5.53 -18.04 -17.61
C PRO A 49 6.85 -18.65 -18.12
N GLU A 50 7.01 -19.97 -17.94
CA GLU A 50 8.10 -20.75 -18.53
C GLU A 50 7.98 -20.80 -20.06
N SER A 51 8.39 -19.71 -20.72
CA SER A 51 8.33 -19.53 -22.16
C SER A 51 9.45 -18.60 -22.63
N PHE A 52 9.72 -18.59 -23.93
CA PHE A 52 10.75 -17.72 -24.54
C PHE A 52 10.26 -16.28 -24.79
N SER A 53 9.24 -15.80 -24.08
CA SER A 53 8.71 -14.44 -24.28
C SER A 53 8.25 -13.81 -22.97
N HIS A 54 8.64 -12.55 -22.76
CA HIS A 54 8.06 -11.74 -21.69
C HIS A 54 6.66 -11.28 -22.12
N ARG A 55 5.64 -11.67 -21.35
CA ARG A 55 4.25 -11.35 -21.66
C ARG A 55 3.54 -10.88 -20.41
N TYR A 56 2.59 -9.97 -20.62
CA TYR A 56 1.66 -9.61 -19.55
C TYR A 56 0.85 -10.86 -19.16
N PRO A 57 0.75 -11.20 -17.86
CA PRO A 57 0.11 -12.43 -17.44
C PRO A 57 -1.41 -12.37 -17.60
N THR A 58 -1.99 -13.51 -17.95
CA THR A 58 -3.44 -13.66 -18.03
C THR A 58 -4.08 -13.70 -16.64
N PRO A 59 -5.38 -13.38 -16.50
CA PRO A 59 -6.08 -13.52 -15.22
C PRO A 59 -5.99 -14.92 -14.61
N GLN A 60 -5.99 -15.96 -15.44
CA GLN A 60 -5.84 -17.36 -15.02
C GLN A 60 -4.45 -17.61 -14.43
N GLN A 61 -3.39 -17.15 -15.11
CA GLN A 61 -2.02 -17.25 -14.60
C GLN A 61 -1.81 -16.49 -13.30
N ILE A 62 -2.37 -15.27 -13.19
CA ILE A 62 -2.30 -14.49 -11.95
C ILE A 62 -2.90 -15.28 -10.77
N ARG A 63 -4.06 -15.92 -10.96
CA ARG A 63 -4.68 -16.77 -9.93
C ARG A 63 -3.88 -18.04 -9.65
N GLU A 64 -3.26 -18.61 -10.68
CA GLU A 64 -2.44 -19.79 -10.53
C GLU A 64 -1.17 -19.49 -9.72
N TRP A 65 -0.53 -18.33 -9.93
CA TRP A 65 0.71 -17.98 -9.26
C TRP A 65 0.49 -17.42 -7.85
N VAL A 66 -0.58 -16.64 -7.64
CA VAL A 66 -0.88 -16.01 -6.35
C VAL A 66 -1.79 -16.92 -5.54
N LYS A 67 -1.20 -17.79 -4.72
CA LYS A 67 -1.96 -18.80 -3.96
C LYS A 67 -2.74 -18.23 -2.77
N ASP A 68 -2.26 -17.16 -2.16
CA ASP A 68 -2.84 -16.56 -0.96
C ASP A 68 -2.76 -15.03 -1.04
N PRO A 69 -3.60 -14.40 -1.88
CA PRO A 69 -3.63 -12.96 -2.02
C PRO A 69 -4.19 -12.31 -0.75
N VAL A 70 -3.68 -11.13 -0.41
CA VAL A 70 -4.27 -10.27 0.63
C VAL A 70 -4.48 -8.88 0.05
N ALA A 71 -5.61 -8.26 0.34
CA ALA A 71 -5.89 -6.87 -0.03
C ALA A 71 -6.48 -6.11 1.15
N TYR A 72 -6.06 -4.86 1.34
CA TYR A 72 -6.61 -3.97 2.34
C TYR A 72 -7.22 -2.75 1.66
N ARG A 73 -8.53 -2.60 1.81
CA ARG A 73 -9.29 -1.45 1.31
C ARG A 73 -9.35 -0.40 2.40
N LEU A 74 -8.92 0.81 2.07
CA LEU A 74 -8.77 1.95 2.96
C LEU A 74 -9.68 3.10 2.51
N GLU A 75 -10.52 3.60 3.40
CA GLU A 75 -11.35 4.80 3.18
C GLU A 75 -10.79 5.96 4.00
N TYR A 76 -10.16 6.93 3.32
CA TYR A 76 -9.61 8.13 3.96
C TYR A 76 -10.72 9.14 4.24
N ALA A 77 -10.51 9.99 5.25
CA ALA A 77 -11.51 10.99 5.66
C ALA A 77 -11.75 12.08 4.58
N ASP A 78 -10.77 12.36 3.73
CA ASP A 78 -10.91 13.26 2.58
C ASP A 78 -11.60 12.62 1.35
N GLY A 79 -12.01 11.35 1.46
CA GLY A 79 -12.67 10.61 0.40
C GLY A 79 -11.73 9.88 -0.55
N LEU A 80 -10.40 9.93 -0.33
CA LEU A 80 -9.47 9.04 -1.02
C LEU A 80 -9.80 7.58 -0.69
N LYS A 81 -9.71 6.73 -1.72
CA LYS A 81 -9.99 5.31 -1.66
C LYS A 81 -8.72 4.58 -2.10
N GLY A 82 -8.11 3.85 -1.18
CA GLY A 82 -6.86 3.13 -1.42
C GLY A 82 -7.06 1.62 -1.33
N THR A 83 -6.37 0.86 -2.16
CA THR A 83 -6.23 -0.59 -1.99
C THR A 83 -4.77 -0.96 -1.97
N MET A 84 -4.29 -1.50 -0.85
CA MET A 84 -2.96 -2.11 -0.75
C MET A 84 -3.09 -3.61 -1.02
N MET A 85 -2.23 -4.18 -1.86
CA MET A 85 -2.30 -5.60 -2.23
C MET A 85 -0.97 -6.30 -2.00
N LEU A 86 -1.04 -7.51 -1.46
CA LEU A 86 0.06 -8.45 -1.35
C LEU A 86 -0.20 -9.58 -2.34
N MET A 87 0.45 -9.50 -3.50
CA MET A 87 0.31 -10.45 -4.61
C MET A 87 1.54 -11.36 -4.70
N ASN A 88 1.87 -12.01 -3.59
CA ASN A 88 3.03 -12.89 -3.49
C ASN A 88 2.98 -13.98 -4.56
N GLY A 89 4.06 -14.13 -5.33
CA GLY A 89 4.13 -15.02 -6.50
C GLY A 89 3.88 -14.32 -7.84
N LEU A 90 3.41 -13.07 -7.86
CA LEU A 90 3.22 -12.27 -9.08
C LEU A 90 4.24 -11.14 -9.21
N VAL A 91 4.43 -10.35 -8.16
CA VAL A 91 5.40 -9.24 -8.12
C VAL A 91 6.21 -9.32 -6.83
N GLY A 92 7.48 -8.95 -6.91
CA GLY A 92 8.36 -8.85 -5.73
C GLY A 92 8.78 -7.41 -5.39
N ASP A 93 8.33 -6.43 -6.17
CA ASP A 93 8.63 -5.01 -5.97
C ASP A 93 7.38 -4.20 -5.62
N PHE A 94 7.56 -2.95 -5.25
CA PHE A 94 6.52 -2.08 -4.71
C PHE A 94 6.07 -1.09 -5.78
N ASN A 95 4.85 -1.25 -6.29
CA ASN A 95 4.29 -0.38 -7.33
C ASN A 95 3.10 0.41 -6.79
N LEU A 96 2.95 1.64 -7.27
CA LEU A 96 1.84 2.52 -6.93
C LEU A 96 1.20 3.04 -8.21
N ALA A 97 -0.13 3.02 -8.26
CA ALA A 97 -0.91 3.71 -9.27
C ALA A 97 -2.00 4.54 -8.61
N VAL A 98 -2.21 5.76 -9.11
CA VAL A 98 -3.18 6.72 -8.56
C VAL A 98 -3.97 7.36 -9.70
N ARG A 99 -5.24 7.65 -9.42
CA ARG A 99 -6.08 8.51 -10.26
C ARG A 99 -6.41 9.79 -9.51
N LEU A 100 -6.14 10.92 -10.14
CA LEU A 100 -6.46 12.22 -9.57
C LEU A 100 -7.93 12.56 -9.82
N LYS A 101 -8.57 13.24 -8.87
CA LYS A 101 -9.96 13.69 -9.02
C LYS A 101 -10.06 14.66 -10.20
N GLY A 102 -10.96 14.37 -11.13
CA GLY A 102 -11.18 15.20 -12.32
C GLY A 102 -10.25 14.89 -13.50
N ASP A 103 -9.30 13.96 -13.33
CA ASP A 103 -8.49 13.44 -14.43
C ASP A 103 -8.92 12.00 -14.77
N ASN A 104 -9.07 11.72 -16.07
CA ASN A 104 -9.38 10.38 -16.56
C ASN A 104 -8.12 9.51 -16.72
N ASN A 105 -6.93 10.12 -16.65
CA ASN A 105 -5.65 9.42 -16.67
C ASN A 105 -5.28 8.88 -15.28
N TYR A 106 -4.28 8.00 -15.27
CA TYR A 106 -3.66 7.50 -14.06
C TYR A 106 -2.16 7.75 -14.11
N LEU A 107 -1.59 8.00 -12.93
CA LEU A 107 -0.14 8.04 -12.72
C LEU A 107 0.28 6.70 -12.11
N SER A 108 1.43 6.18 -12.53
CA SER A 108 1.97 4.94 -11.97
C SER A 108 3.48 5.02 -11.82
N THR A 109 4.02 4.50 -10.73
CA THR A 109 5.47 4.47 -10.46
C THR A 109 5.89 3.21 -9.73
N LEU A 110 7.17 2.88 -9.85
CA LEU A 110 7.86 1.85 -9.08
C LEU A 110 8.59 2.53 -7.91
N TYR A 111 8.39 2.03 -6.69
CA TYR A 111 9.19 2.38 -5.53
C TYR A 111 10.43 1.48 -5.48
N GLN A 112 11.56 2.05 -5.90
CA GLN A 112 12.82 1.31 -5.97
C GLN A 112 13.45 1.17 -4.57
N LEU A 113 13.68 -0.08 -4.16
CA LEU A 113 14.46 -0.37 -2.97
C LEU A 113 15.96 -0.29 -3.26
N PRO A 114 16.78 0.13 -2.27
CA PRO A 114 18.22 0.02 -2.39
C PRO A 114 18.65 -1.45 -2.62
N PRO A 115 19.72 -1.69 -3.39
CA PRO A 115 20.21 -3.05 -3.64
C PRO A 115 20.65 -3.73 -2.34
N ASN A 116 20.54 -5.07 -2.31
CA ASN A 116 21.03 -5.87 -1.19
C ASN A 116 22.57 -6.03 -1.26
N PRO A 117 23.28 -6.03 -0.11
CA PRO A 117 22.74 -5.87 1.24
C PRO A 117 22.46 -4.40 1.57
N ASN A 118 21.23 -4.10 1.97
CA ASN A 118 20.90 -2.78 2.49
C ASN A 118 21.08 -2.79 4.00
N VAL A 119 22.07 -2.06 4.52
CA VAL A 119 22.26 -1.85 5.97
C VAL A 119 22.01 -0.40 6.38
N VAL A 120 21.72 0.47 5.40
CA VAL A 120 21.63 1.92 5.60
C VAL A 120 20.34 2.31 6.33
N TYR A 121 19.26 1.53 6.20
CA TYR A 121 18.00 1.82 6.89
C TYR A 121 18.16 1.83 8.42
N SER A 122 18.98 0.93 8.99
CA SER A 122 19.24 0.89 10.44
C SER A 122 20.04 2.11 10.90
N ALA A 123 21.04 2.50 10.10
CA ALA A 123 21.83 3.71 10.37
C ALA A 123 20.95 4.98 10.27
N ALA A 124 20.05 5.03 9.29
CA ALA A 124 19.10 6.13 9.13
C ALA A 124 18.13 6.23 10.33
N LEU A 125 17.59 5.08 10.77
CA LEU A 125 16.74 5.02 11.96
C LEU A 125 17.47 5.51 13.21
N MET A 126 18.70 5.04 13.45
CA MET A 126 19.49 5.46 14.61
C MET A 126 19.89 6.93 14.55
N SER A 127 20.17 7.48 13.36
CA SER A 127 20.42 8.91 13.19
C SER A 127 19.24 9.76 13.64
N LYS A 128 18.00 9.30 13.41
CA LYS A 128 16.78 9.98 13.88
C LYS A 128 16.53 9.78 15.37
N ALA A 129 16.88 8.62 15.93
CA ALA A 129 16.84 8.42 17.37
C ALA A 129 17.83 9.34 18.11
N GLU A 130 19.05 9.50 17.59
CA GLU A 130 20.06 10.42 18.11
C GLU A 130 19.56 11.88 18.08
N GLU A 131 18.99 12.34 16.96
CA GLU A 131 18.36 13.65 16.83
C GLU A 131 17.30 13.89 17.93
N MET A 132 16.46 12.90 18.19
CA MET A 132 15.46 12.95 19.25
C MET A 132 16.10 13.06 20.65
N PHE A 133 17.15 12.29 20.94
CA PHE A 133 17.82 12.34 22.23
C PHE A 133 18.53 13.67 22.49
N LEU A 134 19.17 14.24 21.46
CA LEU A 134 19.86 15.52 21.57
C LEU A 134 18.90 16.70 21.71
N THR A 135 17.76 16.67 21.02
CA THR A 135 16.82 17.79 20.97
C THR A 135 15.64 17.67 21.95
N GLY A 136 15.36 16.46 22.45
CA GLY A 136 14.16 16.15 23.22
C GLY A 136 12.86 16.21 22.39
N LYS A 137 12.94 16.31 21.06
CA LYS A 137 11.78 16.48 20.16
C LYS A 137 11.72 15.33 19.15
N ALA A 138 10.52 14.86 18.85
CA ALA A 138 10.35 13.84 17.80
C ALA A 138 10.71 14.45 16.42
N PRO A 139 11.56 13.79 15.61
CA PRO A 139 12.01 14.32 14.32
C PRO A 139 11.01 14.04 13.18
N TYR A 140 9.81 13.56 13.52
CA TYR A 140 8.72 13.27 12.60
C TYR A 140 7.37 13.52 13.30
N PRO A 141 6.27 13.73 12.55
CA PRO A 141 4.94 13.87 13.14
C PRO A 141 4.49 12.57 13.81
N ILE A 142 4.33 12.57 15.13
CA ILE A 142 4.04 11.33 15.89
C ILE A 142 2.65 10.76 15.56
N GLU A 143 1.75 11.63 15.10
CA GLU A 143 0.45 11.33 14.53
C GLU A 143 0.55 10.33 13.37
N ARG A 144 1.61 10.39 12.56
CA ARG A 144 1.87 9.42 11.50
C ARG A 144 2.10 8.02 12.06
N THR A 145 2.80 7.92 13.18
CA THR A 145 3.01 6.63 13.86
C THR A 145 1.69 6.09 14.39
N LEU A 146 0.85 6.92 15.00
CA LEU A 146 -0.49 6.53 15.43
C LEU A 146 -1.34 6.07 14.23
N LEU A 147 -1.33 6.81 13.11
CA LEU A 147 -2.12 6.47 11.95
C LEU A 147 -1.69 5.15 11.32
N THR A 148 -0.40 4.96 11.09
CA THR A 148 0.14 3.75 10.45
C THR A 148 0.00 2.52 11.35
N SER A 149 0.27 2.63 12.65
CA SER A 149 0.10 1.52 13.60
C SER A 149 -1.36 1.13 13.77
N GLY A 150 -2.27 2.09 13.94
CA GLY A 150 -3.70 1.80 14.06
C GLY A 150 -4.32 1.33 12.74
N MET A 151 -3.80 1.75 11.57
CA MET A 151 -4.21 1.19 10.28
C MET A 151 -3.86 -0.30 10.20
N VAL A 152 -2.65 -0.69 10.61
CA VAL A 152 -2.21 -2.10 10.63
C VAL A 152 -3.05 -2.92 11.63
N GLU A 153 -3.30 -2.38 12.82
CA GLU A 153 -4.11 -3.04 13.84
C GLU A 153 -5.55 -3.29 13.37
N ALA A 154 -6.24 -2.28 12.84
CA ALA A 154 -7.58 -2.42 12.30
C ALA A 154 -7.63 -3.36 11.08
N ALA A 155 -6.60 -3.33 10.22
CA ALA A 155 -6.47 -4.26 9.11
C ALA A 155 -6.34 -5.72 9.56
N MET A 156 -5.54 -5.98 10.60
CA MET A 156 -5.39 -7.30 11.21
C MET A 156 -6.69 -7.78 11.86
N HIS A 157 -7.37 -6.91 12.62
CA HIS A 157 -8.66 -7.25 13.20
C HIS A 157 -9.72 -7.56 12.15
N SER A 158 -9.75 -6.79 11.06
CA SER A 158 -10.67 -7.04 9.94
C SER A 158 -10.43 -8.42 9.33
N LEU A 159 -9.17 -8.78 9.05
CA LEU A 159 -8.83 -10.11 8.56
C LEU A 159 -9.21 -11.22 9.55
N HIS A 160 -8.92 -11.03 10.84
CA HIS A 160 -9.26 -12.00 11.88
C HIS A 160 -10.78 -12.23 11.96
N ARG A 161 -11.58 -11.20 11.68
CA ARG A 161 -13.05 -11.25 11.65
C ARG A 161 -13.61 -11.54 10.25
N ASN A 162 -12.88 -12.33 9.45
CA ASN A 162 -13.31 -12.77 8.12
C ASN A 162 -13.60 -11.64 7.12
N GLY A 163 -12.83 -10.55 7.21
CA GLY A 163 -12.93 -9.41 6.31
C GLY A 163 -14.10 -8.46 6.60
N GLU A 164 -14.50 -8.39 7.87
CA GLU A 164 -15.45 -7.38 8.35
C GLU A 164 -14.92 -5.96 8.07
N ARG A 165 -15.74 -5.10 7.48
CA ARG A 165 -15.40 -3.67 7.34
C ARG A 165 -15.42 -3.01 8.72
N MET A 166 -14.27 -2.51 9.16
CA MET A 166 -14.12 -1.85 10.45
C MET A 166 -14.12 -0.33 10.29
N THR A 167 -14.93 0.36 11.07
CA THR A 167 -14.82 1.81 11.24
C THR A 167 -13.70 2.14 12.20
N THR A 168 -12.98 3.23 11.95
CA THR A 168 -11.78 3.60 12.71
C THR A 168 -11.89 5.03 13.27
N PRO A 169 -12.86 5.34 14.17
CA PRO A 169 -13.04 6.70 14.70
C PRO A 169 -11.80 7.23 15.45
N TRP A 170 -10.98 6.35 16.01
CA TRP A 170 -9.71 6.72 16.67
C TRP A 170 -8.59 7.10 15.69
N LEU A 171 -8.77 6.85 14.39
CA LEU A 171 -7.84 7.25 13.33
C LEU A 171 -8.24 8.56 12.65
N ASN A 172 -9.13 9.35 13.27
CA ASN A 172 -9.41 10.71 12.86
C ASN A 172 -8.28 11.66 13.30
N VAL A 173 -7.10 11.45 12.72
CA VAL A 173 -5.85 12.13 13.06
C VAL A 173 -5.32 12.81 11.81
N THR A 174 -4.90 14.06 11.95
CA THR A 174 -4.35 14.86 10.86
C THR A 174 -2.93 15.27 11.18
N TYR A 175 -2.03 15.21 10.20
CA TYR A 175 -0.68 15.75 10.36
C TYR A 175 -0.16 16.37 9.05
N GLU A 176 0.79 17.29 9.21
CA GLU A 176 1.53 17.88 8.10
C GLU A 176 2.87 17.14 7.94
N ALA A 177 3.12 16.60 6.76
CA ALA A 177 4.40 15.97 6.47
C ALA A 177 5.49 17.06 6.36
N PRO A 178 6.73 16.80 6.83
CA PRO A 178 7.84 17.73 6.64
C PRO A 178 8.02 18.07 5.16
N GLN A 179 8.24 19.35 4.85
CA GLN A 179 8.55 19.78 3.47
C GLN A 179 9.91 19.26 3.02
N GLU A 180 10.86 19.16 3.95
CA GLU A 180 12.18 18.60 3.69
C GLU A 180 12.12 17.10 3.48
N SER A 181 12.79 16.64 2.44
CA SER A 181 12.94 15.21 2.16
C SER A 181 13.58 14.51 3.36
N GLN A 182 12.89 13.50 3.89
CA GLN A 182 13.43 12.60 4.91
C GLN A 182 14.18 11.41 4.27
N PHE A 183 14.41 11.44 2.95
CA PHE A 183 15.24 10.44 2.30
C PHE A 183 16.67 10.54 2.81
N PHE A 184 17.20 9.43 3.32
CA PHE A 184 18.52 9.42 3.92
C PHE A 184 19.60 9.56 2.85
N GLN A 185 20.28 10.69 2.86
CA GLN A 185 21.44 10.98 2.02
C GLN A 185 22.66 11.06 2.96
N LYS A 186 23.56 10.09 2.84
CA LYS A 186 24.91 10.17 3.41
C LYS A 186 25.92 9.92 2.32
#